data_AF-A0A2I4DCX3-F1
#
_entry.id   AF-A0A2I4DCX3-F1
#
_cell.length_a   1.000
_cell.length_b   1.000
_cell.length_c   1.000
_cell.angle_alpha   90.00
_cell.angle_beta   90.00
_cell.angle_gamma   90.00
#
_symmetry.space_group_name_H-M   'P 1'
#
loop_
_entity.id
_entity.type
_entity.pdbx_description
1 polymer ?
#
loop_
_entity_poly.entity_id
_entity_poly.type
_entity_poly.pdbx_seq_one_letter_code
_entity_poly.pdbx_strand_id
1 'polypeptide(L)'
;MLTCEICGEELLLEEDMKTHLLLSHLEREPHCPLCSLSGVSFDELRVHVLSAHPEDQDREGGPGQSMFVSGSGQSTCGSGLDQSICGSGSSVRLKAGQKHTTQNGCLLSGGAASLQEQSPEPSARFWKGPMQEVDSEPSKAEPQFSCPLCSLVCSSPSVLQDHVELHLQGPVSDQGQRRFECPMCSAVFSNSFSLQEHVEQHLDHNVDPDPDLQLASQLQQEEELKRRQEEAQQEQQEFKKLQRRFGVDGRGGYRRQTERTMERAVARGLLTPADFHCRRVELMESLASGVDDGTTRTQGILSALHEFYQTDCKDCVHVWLSADTDHYSSSVGDRGWGCGYRNFQMLFSSLKMIDTYSSLLQDKVVPCIPRIQSMIEEAWKEGLDPQGASHFNQRLQGTRAWIGATEIYVLLTSLGISSRIIDFHQPTGTAGTHPLLFDWIKQYFCQSSRSNRLPPK
;
A
#
# COMPACT_ATOMS: atom_id res chain seq x y z
N MET A 1 46.66 0.12 -7.03
CA MET A 1 45.81 -1.05 -7.33
C MET A 1 44.46 -0.76 -6.75
N LEU A 2 43.41 -0.89 -7.56
CA LEU A 2 42.02 -0.73 -7.14
C LEU A 2 41.48 -2.13 -6.90
N THR A 3 40.96 -2.38 -5.70
CA THR A 3 40.29 -3.63 -5.34
C THR A 3 38.80 -3.49 -5.62
N CYS A 4 38.22 -4.43 -6.35
CA CYS A 4 36.77 -4.46 -6.52
C CYS A 4 36.11 -4.82 -5.18
N GLU A 5 35.25 -3.95 -4.65
CA GLU A 5 34.61 -4.18 -3.35
C GLU A 5 33.54 -5.28 -3.36
N ILE A 6 33.20 -5.80 -4.55
CA ILE A 6 32.17 -6.84 -4.73
C ILE A 6 32.79 -8.25 -4.79
N CYS A 7 33.92 -8.44 -5.48
CA CYS A 7 34.60 -9.76 -5.56
C CYS A 7 36.07 -9.77 -5.10
N GLY A 8 36.64 -8.62 -4.73
CA GLY A 8 38.01 -8.52 -4.24
C GLY A 8 39.10 -8.59 -5.31
N GLU A 9 38.77 -8.52 -6.60
CA GLU A 9 39.75 -8.57 -7.69
C GLU A 9 40.58 -7.27 -7.77
N GLU A 10 41.91 -7.40 -7.86
CA GLU A 10 42.85 -6.28 -7.90
C GLU A 10 43.18 -5.87 -9.33
N LEU A 11 42.87 -4.61 -9.68
CA LEU A 11 43.09 -4.05 -11.01
C LEU A 11 44.03 -2.84 -10.95
N LEU A 12 44.73 -2.59 -12.06
CA LEU A 12 45.81 -1.59 -12.11
C LEU A 12 45.31 -0.20 -12.50
N LEU A 13 44.18 -0.08 -13.20
CA LEU A 13 43.63 1.17 -13.74
C LEU A 13 42.14 1.33 -13.43
N GLU A 14 41.68 2.58 -13.34
CA GLU A 14 40.28 2.92 -13.05
C GLU A 14 39.32 2.57 -14.20
N GLU A 15 39.79 2.70 -15.44
CA GLU A 15 39.02 2.28 -16.63
C GLU A 15 38.81 0.76 -16.66
N ASP A 16 39.80 -0.02 -16.19
CA ASP A 16 39.66 -1.47 -16.07
C ASP A 16 38.68 -1.85 -14.95
N MET A 17 38.61 -1.06 -13.86
CA MET A 17 37.63 -1.26 -12.79
C MET A 17 36.20 -1.00 -13.27
N LYS A 18 35.97 0.03 -14.08
CA LYS A 18 34.66 0.28 -14.73
C LYS A 18 34.27 -0.87 -15.65
N THR A 19 35.22 -1.36 -16.44
CA THR A 19 35.02 -2.49 -17.35
C THR A 19 34.74 -3.79 -16.59
N HIS A 20 35.47 -4.04 -15.50
CA HIS A 20 35.25 -5.17 -14.60
C HIS A 20 33.89 -5.10 -13.87
N LEU A 21 33.48 -3.92 -13.39
CA LEU A 21 32.14 -3.74 -12.80
C LEU A 21 31.03 -4.00 -13.82
N LEU A 22 31.25 -3.57 -15.07
CA LEU A 22 30.32 -3.77 -16.17
C LEU A 22 30.22 -5.24 -16.63
N LEU A 23 31.33 -5.96 -16.68
CA LEU A 23 31.39 -7.34 -17.18
C LEU A 23 31.11 -8.39 -16.09
N SER A 24 31.48 -8.12 -14.83
CA SER A 24 31.45 -9.11 -13.75
C SER A 24 30.33 -8.93 -12.73
N HIS A 25 29.78 -7.71 -12.56
CA HIS A 25 28.84 -7.39 -11.47
C HIS A 25 27.51 -6.78 -11.91
N LEU A 26 27.48 -6.12 -13.07
CA LEU A 26 26.25 -5.70 -13.72
C LEU A 26 25.74 -6.86 -14.57
N GLU A 27 24.80 -7.66 -14.05
CA GLU A 27 24.13 -8.78 -14.75
C GLU A 27 23.29 -8.37 -15.99
N ARG A 28 23.83 -7.59 -16.92
CA ARG A 28 23.19 -7.31 -18.22
C ARG A 28 24.22 -7.09 -19.30
N GLU A 29 24.87 -8.17 -19.71
CA GLU A 29 25.13 -8.27 -21.14
C GLU A 29 23.77 -8.19 -21.86
N PRO A 30 23.57 -7.22 -22.77
CA PRO A 30 22.42 -7.22 -23.68
C PRO A 30 22.39 -8.55 -24.44
N HIS A 31 21.39 -9.37 -24.12
CA HIS A 31 21.14 -10.64 -24.76
C HIS A 31 19.85 -10.57 -25.57
N CYS A 32 19.85 -11.28 -26.69
CA CYS A 32 18.65 -11.50 -27.46
C CYS A 32 17.67 -12.30 -26.60
N PRO A 33 16.42 -11.86 -26.48
CA PRO A 33 15.41 -12.58 -25.73
C PRO A 33 14.78 -13.74 -26.49
N LEU A 34 15.11 -13.88 -27.78
CA LEU A 34 14.57 -14.87 -28.70
C LEU A 34 15.62 -15.92 -29.10
N CYS A 35 16.90 -15.69 -28.81
CA CYS A 35 17.98 -16.63 -29.09
C CYS A 35 19.14 -16.48 -28.10
N SER A 36 20.24 -17.20 -28.30
CA SER A 36 21.40 -17.20 -27.39
C SER A 36 22.43 -16.09 -27.64
N LEU A 37 22.14 -15.11 -28.51
CA LEU A 37 23.06 -14.00 -28.76
C LEU A 37 23.20 -13.15 -27.47
N SER A 38 24.41 -12.89 -27.00
CA SER A 38 24.73 -11.98 -25.88
C SER A 38 26.00 -11.18 -26.16
N GLY A 39 26.25 -10.14 -25.37
CA GLY A 39 27.49 -9.35 -25.45
C GLY A 39 27.60 -8.40 -26.64
N VAL A 40 26.47 -7.98 -27.24
CA VAL A 40 26.41 -7.05 -28.39
C VAL A 40 25.87 -5.69 -27.99
N SER A 41 26.22 -4.59 -28.66
CA SER A 41 25.64 -3.27 -28.32
C SER A 41 24.11 -3.24 -28.45
N PHE A 42 23.43 -2.28 -27.80
CA PHE A 42 21.96 -2.13 -27.90
C PHE A 42 21.51 -1.89 -29.36
N ASP A 43 22.29 -1.14 -30.14
CA ASP A 43 22.04 -0.90 -31.56
C ASP A 43 22.15 -2.19 -32.39
N GLU A 44 23.21 -2.97 -32.19
CA GLU A 44 23.39 -4.26 -32.85
C GLU A 44 22.30 -5.25 -32.44
N LEU A 45 21.89 -5.23 -31.17
CA LEU A 45 20.81 -6.07 -30.67
C LEU A 45 19.46 -5.71 -31.32
N ARG A 46 19.16 -4.42 -31.48
CA ARG A 46 17.94 -3.95 -32.18
C ARG A 46 17.95 -4.39 -33.64
N VAL A 47 19.05 -4.21 -34.35
CA VAL A 47 19.20 -4.66 -35.73
C VAL A 47 19.08 -6.18 -35.82
N HIS A 48 19.68 -6.92 -34.88
CA HIS A 48 19.55 -8.37 -34.80
C HIS A 48 18.10 -8.81 -34.61
N VAL A 49 17.36 -8.22 -33.68
CA VAL A 49 15.95 -8.56 -33.44
C VAL A 49 15.11 -8.35 -34.70
N LEU A 50 15.31 -7.24 -35.41
CA LEU A 50 14.58 -6.93 -36.65
C LEU A 50 14.95 -7.82 -37.84
N SER A 51 16.19 -8.31 -37.90
CA SER A 51 16.71 -9.05 -39.07
C SER A 51 16.71 -10.57 -38.91
N ALA A 52 16.96 -11.07 -37.70
CA ALA A 52 17.05 -12.50 -37.39
C ALA A 52 15.73 -13.09 -36.88
N HIS A 53 14.78 -12.25 -36.45
CA HIS A 53 13.45 -12.66 -35.99
C HIS A 53 12.33 -11.90 -36.74
N PRO A 54 12.29 -11.95 -38.08
CA PRO A 54 11.21 -11.35 -38.85
C PRO A 54 9.88 -12.09 -38.57
N GLU A 55 8.77 -11.34 -38.50
CA GLU A 55 7.46 -11.94 -38.33
C GLU A 55 6.98 -12.60 -39.62
N ASP A 56 6.77 -13.92 -39.60
CA ASP A 56 6.01 -14.63 -40.63
C ASP A 56 4.54 -14.19 -40.54
N GLN A 57 4.15 -13.21 -41.36
CA GLN A 57 2.74 -13.01 -41.70
C GLN A 57 2.32 -14.11 -42.68
N ASP A 58 1.20 -14.76 -42.35
CA ASP A 58 0.46 -15.80 -43.10
C ASP A 58 0.93 -17.27 -42.95
N ARG A 59 0.14 -18.03 -42.15
CA ARG A 59 -0.48 -19.30 -42.60
C ARG A 59 -1.46 -19.87 -41.57
N GLU A 60 -2.73 -19.48 -41.69
CA GLU A 60 -3.84 -20.44 -41.54
C GLU A 60 -4.26 -20.91 -42.94
N GLY A 61 -4.30 -22.24 -43.14
CA GLY A 61 -4.90 -22.91 -44.31
C GLY A 61 -4.01 -23.96 -44.98
N GLY A 62 -4.18 -25.24 -44.65
CA GLY A 62 -3.73 -26.36 -45.51
C GLY A 62 -4.86 -26.88 -46.43
N PRO A 63 -4.69 -27.98 -47.20
CA PRO A 63 -3.47 -28.67 -47.65
C PRO A 63 -3.41 -28.84 -49.21
N GLY A 64 -2.23 -29.10 -49.81
CA GLY A 64 -2.16 -29.54 -51.21
C GLY A 64 -0.81 -29.44 -51.92
N GLN A 65 -0.14 -30.59 -52.04
CA GLN A 65 0.78 -31.07 -53.11
C GLN A 65 1.77 -30.14 -53.85
N SER A 66 3.04 -30.54 -53.70
CA SER A 66 4.00 -30.90 -54.77
C SER A 66 4.64 -29.83 -55.69
N MET A 67 5.97 -29.77 -55.56
CA MET A 67 7.01 -29.70 -56.60
C MET A 67 7.21 -28.45 -57.48
N PHE A 68 8.45 -27.93 -57.35
CA PHE A 68 9.44 -27.64 -58.41
C PHE A 68 9.60 -26.22 -59.00
N VAL A 69 10.89 -25.94 -59.21
CA VAL A 69 11.60 -25.01 -60.12
C VAL A 69 11.99 -23.61 -59.62
N SER A 70 13.31 -23.43 -59.77
CA SER A 70 14.23 -22.31 -59.60
C SER A 70 13.99 -21.06 -60.49
N GLY A 71 14.61 -19.95 -60.08
CA GLY A 71 15.00 -18.83 -60.97
C GLY A 71 14.95 -17.48 -60.22
N SER A 72 16.06 -16.96 -59.69
CA SER A 72 17.04 -16.07 -60.34
C SER A 72 16.52 -14.67 -60.73
N GLY A 73 17.13 -13.62 -60.16
CA GLY A 73 17.04 -12.21 -60.59
C GLY A 73 16.87 -11.26 -59.40
N GLN A 74 17.95 -10.81 -58.75
CA GLN A 74 18.69 -9.55 -59.01
C GLN A 74 17.85 -8.26 -59.11
N SER A 75 18.30 -7.28 -58.31
CA SER A 75 18.27 -5.82 -58.55
C SER A 75 16.89 -5.14 -58.46
N THR A 76 16.69 -3.94 -57.93
CA THR A 76 17.57 -2.88 -57.43
C THR A 76 16.70 -1.86 -56.70
N CYS A 77 17.39 -1.07 -55.88
CA CYS A 77 17.01 0.19 -55.23
C CYS A 77 15.93 1.07 -55.90
N GLY A 78 15.22 1.81 -55.04
CA GLY A 78 14.33 2.90 -55.42
C GLY A 78 13.88 3.71 -54.21
N SER A 79 14.82 4.49 -53.67
CA SER A 79 14.61 5.54 -52.67
C SER A 79 13.64 6.63 -53.14
N GLY A 80 12.83 7.15 -52.22
CA GLY A 80 12.56 8.58 -52.18
C GLY A 80 11.10 9.01 -52.05
N LEU A 81 10.90 9.88 -51.04
CA LEU A 81 9.98 11.02 -50.96
C LEU A 81 8.68 10.85 -50.16
N ASP A 82 8.75 11.37 -48.93
CA ASP A 82 7.89 12.42 -48.36
C ASP A 82 6.64 12.81 -49.17
N GLN A 83 5.46 12.76 -48.55
CA GLN A 83 4.79 13.97 -48.02
C GLN A 83 3.42 13.65 -47.40
N SER A 84 3.30 14.09 -46.14
CA SER A 84 2.14 14.66 -45.46
C SER A 84 0.87 14.94 -46.27
N ILE A 85 -0.27 14.34 -45.84
CA ILE A 85 -1.60 14.97 -45.89
C ILE A 85 -2.44 14.46 -44.70
N CYS A 86 -2.75 15.31 -43.72
CA CYS A 86 -4.10 15.38 -43.15
C CYS A 86 -4.34 16.73 -42.46
N GLY A 87 -5.22 17.52 -43.08
CA GLY A 87 -5.85 18.68 -42.49
C GLY A 87 -7.37 18.56 -42.66
N SER A 88 -8.09 19.11 -41.68
CA SER A 88 -9.56 19.20 -41.53
C SER A 88 -10.20 17.92 -40.94
N GLY A 89 -10.81 17.91 -39.76
CA GLY A 89 -11.44 18.97 -38.97
C GLY A 89 -12.95 18.70 -38.91
N SER A 90 -13.45 18.28 -37.73
CA SER A 90 -14.87 18.43 -37.37
C SER A 90 -15.04 18.39 -35.85
N SER A 91 -15.72 19.43 -35.38
CA SER A 91 -16.05 19.76 -34.00
C SER A 91 -17.41 19.15 -33.64
N VAL A 92 -17.56 18.61 -32.43
CA VAL A 92 -18.89 18.37 -31.85
C VAL A 92 -18.92 18.84 -30.38
N ARG A 93 -19.72 19.89 -30.16
CA ARG A 93 -20.24 20.36 -28.86
C ARG A 93 -21.34 19.42 -28.38
N LEU A 94 -21.42 19.19 -27.07
CA LEU A 94 -22.71 18.97 -26.38
C LEU A 94 -22.70 19.62 -24.99
N LYS A 95 -23.79 20.35 -24.68
CA LYS A 95 -24.09 21.04 -23.41
C LYS A 95 -25.47 20.56 -22.91
N ALA A 96 -25.52 20.22 -21.62
CA ALA A 96 -26.54 20.50 -20.58
C ALA A 96 -28.06 20.19 -20.70
N GLY A 97 -28.61 19.70 -19.57
CA GLY A 97 -30.00 19.81 -19.06
C GLY A 97 -30.30 18.71 -18.00
N GLN A 98 -30.32 18.93 -16.67
CA GLN A 98 -31.40 19.45 -15.76
C GLN A 98 -32.78 18.79 -15.98
N LYS A 99 -33.63 18.37 -15.01
CA LYS A 99 -33.83 18.42 -13.53
C LYS A 99 -34.89 17.33 -13.18
N HIS A 100 -35.11 16.82 -11.95
CA HIS A 100 -35.98 17.38 -10.88
C HIS A 100 -36.05 16.41 -9.65
N THR A 101 -35.76 16.88 -8.42
CA THR A 101 -36.63 17.03 -7.19
C THR A 101 -37.27 15.75 -6.62
N THR A 102 -37.16 15.40 -5.32
CA THR A 102 -37.76 16.00 -4.09
C THR A 102 -36.89 15.66 -2.83
N GLN A 103 -36.53 16.53 -1.88
CA GLN A 103 -37.20 17.42 -0.90
C GLN A 103 -37.56 16.77 0.47
N ASN A 104 -37.08 17.45 1.54
CA ASN A 104 -37.41 17.46 3.00
C ASN A 104 -36.18 17.06 3.87
N GLY A 105 -35.51 17.94 4.65
CA GLY A 105 -35.97 18.97 5.61
C GLY A 105 -36.06 18.33 7.01
N CYS A 106 -35.31 18.66 8.08
CA CYS A 106 -35.17 19.90 8.86
C CYS A 106 -34.09 19.66 9.96
N LEU A 107 -33.12 20.56 10.21
CA LEU A 107 -33.08 21.59 11.27
C LEU A 107 -32.98 21.10 12.74
N LEU A 108 -31.82 21.28 13.41
CA LEU A 108 -31.57 22.25 14.52
C LEU A 108 -30.33 21.90 15.40
N SER A 109 -29.55 22.96 15.73
CA SER A 109 -28.74 23.27 16.93
C SER A 109 -28.40 22.16 17.94
N GLY A 110 -27.21 22.04 18.55
CA GLY A 110 -26.20 23.01 18.96
C GLY A 110 -25.77 22.69 20.41
N GLY A 111 -24.53 23.00 20.81
CA GLY A 111 -24.14 23.12 22.23
C GLY A 111 -23.17 22.07 22.79
N ALA A 112 -22.12 22.57 23.42
CA ALA A 112 -20.93 21.91 23.97
C ALA A 112 -21.15 21.01 25.20
N ALA A 113 -20.22 20.08 25.45
CA ALA A 113 -19.40 20.00 26.69
C ALA A 113 -18.53 18.73 26.70
N SER A 114 -17.50 18.78 27.55
CA SER A 114 -16.30 17.94 27.60
C SER A 114 -16.42 16.72 28.52
N LEU A 115 -15.42 15.84 28.36
CA LEU A 115 -14.84 14.83 29.27
C LEU A 115 -15.35 13.37 29.24
N GLN A 116 -14.34 12.53 28.96
CA GLN A 116 -13.95 11.28 29.62
C GLN A 116 -14.31 9.93 28.98
N GLU A 117 -13.26 9.11 29.00
CA GLU A 117 -13.09 7.76 28.45
C GLU A 117 -14.15 6.76 28.89
N GLN A 118 -14.55 5.86 27.98
CA GLN A 118 -14.24 4.42 28.02
C GLN A 118 -14.99 3.67 26.91
N SER A 119 -14.31 2.66 26.38
CA SER A 119 -14.62 1.77 25.26
C SER A 119 -15.97 1.02 25.36
N PRO A 120 -16.74 0.87 24.26
CA PRO A 120 -17.93 0.01 24.23
C PRO A 120 -17.70 -1.35 23.55
N GLU A 121 -18.13 -2.41 24.23
CA GLU A 121 -18.34 -3.77 23.70
C GLU A 121 -19.65 -3.85 22.87
N PRO A 122 -19.70 -4.64 21.78
CA PRO A 122 -20.85 -4.69 20.90
C PRO A 122 -21.93 -5.70 21.33
N SER A 123 -23.18 -5.22 21.32
CA SER A 123 -24.41 -6.02 21.41
C SER A 123 -24.66 -6.85 20.16
N ALA A 124 -24.91 -8.16 20.32
CA ALA A 124 -25.54 -8.99 19.30
C ALA A 124 -27.03 -9.19 19.62
N ARG A 125 -27.88 -8.57 18.79
CA ARG A 125 -29.30 -8.92 18.61
C ARG A 125 -29.35 -10.09 17.62
N PHE A 126 -30.06 -11.18 17.95
CA PHE A 126 -30.45 -12.17 16.94
C PHE A 126 -31.95 -12.42 16.96
N TRP A 127 -32.50 -12.50 15.76
CA TRP A 127 -33.92 -12.51 15.40
C TRP A 127 -34.58 -13.86 15.64
N LYS A 128 -35.87 -13.84 16.00
CA LYS A 128 -36.77 -15.00 16.09
C LYS A 128 -37.70 -15.07 14.88
N GLY A 129 -38.02 -16.30 14.48
CA GLY A 129 -39.28 -16.75 13.89
C GLY A 129 -39.14 -18.06 13.09
N PRO A 130 -40.19 -18.89 12.90
CA PRO A 130 -41.45 -19.00 13.65
C PRO A 130 -41.96 -20.47 13.86
N MET A 131 -43.17 -20.58 14.44
CA MET A 131 -44.12 -21.72 14.48
C MET A 131 -43.98 -22.70 15.67
N GLN A 132 -45.02 -23.10 16.39
CA GLN A 132 -46.46 -22.82 16.29
C GLN A 132 -47.13 -23.14 17.66
N GLU A 133 -48.22 -22.43 17.93
CA GLU A 133 -49.02 -22.44 19.16
C GLU A 133 -49.67 -23.80 19.47
N VAL A 134 -49.75 -24.14 20.77
CA VAL A 134 -50.95 -24.74 21.36
C VAL A 134 -51.15 -24.13 22.75
N ASP A 135 -52.31 -23.51 22.94
CA ASP A 135 -52.79 -22.88 24.17
C ASP A 135 -52.87 -23.83 25.37
N SER A 136 -52.37 -23.40 26.53
CA SER A 136 -53.06 -23.53 27.83
C SER A 136 -52.22 -22.83 28.92
N GLU A 137 -52.83 -21.90 29.66
CA GLU A 137 -52.20 -21.18 30.77
C GLU A 137 -51.61 -22.11 31.84
N PRO A 138 -50.40 -21.82 32.35
CA PRO A 138 -50.01 -22.22 33.69
C PRO A 138 -49.96 -21.00 34.61
N SER A 139 -50.81 -21.07 35.64
CA SER A 139 -50.72 -20.34 36.90
C SER A 139 -49.27 -20.04 37.32
N LYS A 140 -49.01 -18.82 37.80
CA LYS A 140 -47.77 -18.40 38.47
C LYS A 140 -47.19 -19.52 39.34
N ALA A 141 -46.16 -20.22 38.86
CA ALA A 141 -45.41 -21.18 39.65
C ALA A 141 -44.34 -20.40 40.43
N GLU A 142 -44.56 -20.21 41.73
CA GLU A 142 -43.51 -19.80 42.64
C GLU A 142 -42.37 -20.84 42.61
N PRO A 143 -41.09 -20.43 42.76
CA PRO A 143 -39.98 -21.38 42.76
C PRO A 143 -40.17 -22.39 43.89
N GLN A 144 -40.36 -23.65 43.50
CA GLN A 144 -40.54 -24.78 44.38
C GLN A 144 -39.17 -25.40 44.67
N PHE A 145 -38.79 -25.47 45.94
CA PHE A 145 -37.47 -25.94 46.37
C PHE A 145 -37.58 -27.38 46.88
N SER A 146 -37.22 -28.36 46.05
CA SER A 146 -37.27 -29.78 46.43
C SER A 146 -36.10 -30.20 47.32
N CYS A 147 -36.38 -30.99 48.35
CA CYS A 147 -35.34 -31.60 49.18
C CYS A 147 -34.58 -32.67 48.38
N PRO A 148 -33.23 -32.69 48.42
CA PRO A 148 -32.45 -33.74 47.77
C PRO A 148 -32.44 -35.07 48.55
N LEU A 149 -32.87 -35.08 49.82
CA LEU A 149 -32.86 -36.25 50.70
C LEU A 149 -34.22 -36.94 50.82
N CYS A 150 -35.31 -36.26 50.46
CA CYS A 150 -36.66 -36.83 50.43
C CYS A 150 -37.55 -36.11 49.42
N SER A 151 -38.76 -36.62 49.16
CA SER A 151 -39.65 -36.07 48.14
C SER A 151 -40.42 -34.81 48.57
N LEU A 152 -40.00 -34.10 49.64
CA LEU A 152 -40.68 -32.89 50.11
C LEU A 152 -40.31 -31.69 49.23
N VAL A 153 -41.32 -30.91 48.84
CA VAL A 153 -41.16 -29.66 48.09
C VAL A 153 -41.50 -28.50 49.01
N CYS A 154 -40.53 -27.62 49.24
CA CYS A 154 -40.65 -26.49 50.16
C CYS A 154 -40.95 -25.19 49.41
N SER A 155 -41.70 -24.31 50.08
CA SER A 155 -42.18 -23.04 49.53
C SER A 155 -41.12 -21.93 49.51
N SER A 156 -40.00 -22.10 50.22
CA SER A 156 -38.91 -21.12 50.23
C SER A 156 -37.56 -21.76 50.59
N PRO A 157 -36.43 -21.10 50.27
CA PRO A 157 -35.10 -21.61 50.60
C PRO A 157 -34.86 -21.78 52.10
N SER A 158 -35.39 -20.87 52.92
CA SER A 158 -35.26 -20.93 54.38
C SER A 158 -35.97 -22.15 54.96
N VAL A 159 -37.17 -22.47 54.45
CA VAL A 159 -37.94 -23.66 54.88
C VAL A 159 -37.27 -24.94 54.39
N LEU A 160 -36.65 -24.93 53.21
CA LEU A 160 -35.86 -26.07 52.74
C LEU A 160 -34.63 -26.29 53.63
N GLN A 161 -33.95 -25.22 54.05
CA GLN A 161 -32.79 -25.31 54.93
C GLN A 161 -33.16 -25.89 56.30
N ASP A 162 -34.20 -25.37 56.95
CA ASP A 162 -34.72 -25.91 58.21
C ASP A 162 -35.14 -27.39 58.05
N HIS A 163 -35.73 -27.75 56.91
CA HIS A 163 -36.13 -29.13 56.61
C HIS A 163 -34.93 -30.06 56.43
N VAL A 164 -33.88 -29.63 55.73
CA VAL A 164 -32.65 -30.41 55.56
C VAL A 164 -31.93 -30.59 56.89
N GLU A 165 -31.95 -29.58 57.76
CA GLU A 165 -31.42 -29.69 59.13
C GLU A 165 -32.13 -30.76 59.96
N LEU A 166 -33.41 -31.06 59.69
CA LEU A 166 -34.13 -32.16 60.35
C LEU A 166 -33.62 -33.54 59.92
N HIS A 167 -33.18 -33.72 58.67
CA HIS A 167 -32.55 -34.97 58.22
C HIS A 167 -31.20 -35.20 58.91
N LEU A 168 -30.52 -34.12 59.31
CA LEU A 168 -29.24 -34.18 60.02
C LEU A 168 -29.43 -34.42 61.53
N GLN A 169 -30.65 -34.31 62.07
CA GLN A 169 -30.95 -34.56 63.47
C GLN A 169 -31.30 -36.05 63.71
N GLY A 170 -30.32 -36.84 64.16
CA GLY A 170 -30.53 -38.25 64.51
C GLY A 170 -31.39 -38.47 65.78
N PRO A 171 -31.91 -39.70 65.99
CA PRO A 171 -32.75 -40.02 67.14
C PRO A 171 -32.00 -39.86 68.47
N VAL A 172 -32.71 -39.34 69.49
CA VAL A 172 -32.18 -39.18 70.85
C VAL A 172 -32.01 -40.57 71.48
N SER A 173 -30.78 -40.93 71.86
CA SER A 173 -30.52 -42.11 72.68
C SER A 173 -30.71 -41.80 74.18
N ASP A 174 -31.05 -42.84 74.95
CA ASP A 174 -31.49 -42.84 76.36
C ASP A 174 -30.46 -42.31 77.40
N GLN A 175 -29.40 -41.63 76.96
CA GLN A 175 -28.37 -41.00 77.81
C GLN A 175 -28.08 -39.53 77.45
N GLY A 176 -28.96 -38.86 76.69
CA GLY A 176 -28.93 -37.39 76.55
C GLY A 176 -27.86 -36.80 75.60
N GLN A 177 -27.21 -37.62 74.76
CA GLN A 177 -26.33 -37.14 73.68
C GLN A 177 -26.98 -37.33 72.30
N ARG A 178 -27.02 -36.27 71.49
CA ARG A 178 -27.42 -36.33 70.07
C ARG A 178 -26.29 -36.92 69.23
N ARG A 179 -26.62 -37.85 68.34
CA ARG A 179 -25.72 -38.42 67.33
C ARG A 179 -26.18 -37.98 65.95
N PHE A 180 -25.25 -37.56 65.10
CA PHE A 180 -25.52 -37.00 63.77
C PHE A 180 -25.00 -37.99 62.72
N GLU A 181 -25.90 -38.55 61.89
CA GLU A 181 -25.54 -39.57 60.91
C GLU A 181 -25.43 -38.96 59.51
N CYS A 182 -24.37 -39.30 58.77
CA CYS A 182 -24.17 -38.87 57.40
C CYS A 182 -25.11 -39.64 56.46
N PRO A 183 -25.99 -38.97 55.70
CA PRO A 183 -26.94 -39.63 54.82
C PRO A 183 -26.29 -40.29 53.59
N MET A 184 -25.02 -39.99 53.26
CA MET A 184 -24.32 -40.54 52.10
C MET A 184 -23.50 -41.79 52.40
N CYS A 185 -23.05 -41.97 53.65
CA CYS A 185 -22.18 -43.10 54.04
C CYS A 185 -22.48 -43.70 55.41
N SER A 186 -23.52 -43.23 56.09
CA SER A 186 -23.96 -43.66 57.43
C SER A 186 -22.91 -43.53 58.53
N ALA A 187 -21.88 -42.70 58.33
CA ALA A 187 -20.91 -42.37 59.38
C ALA A 187 -21.58 -41.52 60.48
N VAL A 188 -21.32 -41.85 61.76
CA VAL A 188 -21.97 -41.22 62.91
C VAL A 188 -21.00 -40.29 63.64
N PHE A 189 -21.42 -39.04 63.86
CA PHE A 189 -20.63 -37.97 64.46
C PHE A 189 -21.26 -37.47 65.76
N SER A 190 -20.40 -36.95 66.64
CA SER A 190 -20.78 -36.46 67.98
C SER A 190 -21.36 -35.04 67.98
N ASN A 191 -21.15 -34.28 66.90
CA ASN A 191 -21.65 -32.91 66.76
C ASN A 191 -21.94 -32.57 65.28
N SER A 192 -22.79 -31.56 65.08
CA SER A 192 -23.25 -31.13 63.74
C SER A 192 -22.12 -30.53 62.89
N PHE A 193 -21.14 -29.87 63.50
CA PHE A 193 -20.04 -29.22 62.78
C PHE A 193 -19.13 -30.26 62.12
N SER A 194 -18.79 -31.33 62.84
CA SER A 194 -18.00 -32.45 62.32
C SER A 194 -18.74 -33.23 61.23
N LEU A 195 -20.07 -33.34 61.30
CA LEU A 195 -20.85 -33.92 60.21
C LEU A 195 -20.84 -33.00 58.97
N GLN A 196 -20.97 -31.69 59.16
CA GLN A 196 -20.94 -30.74 58.05
C GLN A 196 -19.57 -30.76 57.33
N GLU A 197 -18.47 -30.69 58.07
CA GLU A 197 -17.11 -30.80 57.50
C GLU A 197 -16.90 -32.12 56.75
N HIS A 198 -17.44 -33.23 57.27
CA HIS A 198 -17.39 -34.52 56.60
C HIS A 198 -18.24 -34.58 55.30
N VAL A 199 -19.42 -33.96 55.30
CA VAL A 199 -20.28 -33.87 54.10
C VAL A 199 -19.64 -32.95 53.05
N GLU A 200 -19.01 -31.84 53.48
CA GLU A 200 -18.21 -30.97 52.61
C GLU A 200 -17.07 -31.75 51.95
N GLN A 201 -16.40 -32.66 52.67
CA GLN A 201 -15.39 -33.54 52.08
C GLN A 201 -15.94 -34.47 51.00
N HIS A 202 -17.19 -34.94 51.10
CA HIS A 202 -17.82 -35.72 50.04
C HIS A 202 -18.15 -34.88 48.79
N LEU A 203 -18.39 -33.57 48.96
CA LEU A 203 -18.58 -32.63 47.87
C LEU A 203 -17.23 -32.25 47.22
N ASP A 204 -16.18 -32.06 48.02
CA ASP A 204 -14.83 -31.74 47.57
C ASP A 204 -14.12 -32.92 46.88
N HIS A 205 -14.39 -34.17 47.30
CA HIS A 205 -13.81 -35.38 46.67
C HIS A 205 -14.61 -35.90 45.46
N ASN A 206 -15.75 -35.28 45.13
CA ASN A 206 -16.49 -35.53 43.87
C ASN A 206 -16.26 -34.44 42.82
N VAL A 207 -15.13 -33.73 42.88
CA VAL A 207 -14.71 -32.82 41.81
C VAL A 207 -13.75 -33.56 40.89
N ASP A 208 -14.25 -34.62 40.23
CA ASP A 208 -13.74 -34.87 38.88
C ASP A 208 -14.07 -33.60 38.07
N PRO A 209 -13.13 -33.02 37.30
CA PRO A 209 -13.42 -31.82 36.53
C PRO A 209 -14.65 -32.09 35.66
N ASP A 210 -15.73 -31.36 35.96
CA ASP A 210 -17.02 -31.51 35.31
C ASP A 210 -16.79 -31.62 33.78
N PRO A 211 -17.15 -32.76 33.15
CA PRO A 211 -16.99 -32.93 31.71
C PRO A 211 -17.59 -31.78 30.91
N ASP A 212 -18.65 -31.15 31.43
CA ASP A 212 -19.29 -29.98 30.81
C ASP A 212 -18.41 -28.72 30.92
N LEU A 213 -17.69 -28.53 32.03
CA LEU A 213 -16.73 -27.43 32.20
C LEU A 213 -15.49 -27.64 31.32
N GLN A 214 -15.01 -28.87 31.17
CA GLN A 214 -13.92 -29.20 30.25
C GLN A 214 -14.33 -28.96 28.79
N LEU A 215 -15.54 -29.41 28.41
CA LEU A 215 -16.09 -29.19 27.07
C LEU A 215 -16.30 -27.69 26.79
N ALA A 216 -16.81 -26.92 27.75
CA ALA A 216 -16.97 -25.48 27.63
C ALA A 216 -15.63 -24.76 27.41
N SER A 217 -14.59 -25.14 28.15
CA SER A 217 -13.22 -24.60 27.98
C SER A 217 -12.65 -24.96 26.60
N GLN A 218 -12.87 -26.18 26.13
CA GLN A 218 -12.42 -26.63 24.81
C GLN A 218 -13.12 -25.85 23.68
N LEU A 219 -14.44 -25.67 23.76
CA LEU A 219 -15.21 -24.88 22.78
C LEU A 219 -14.78 -23.41 22.77
N GLN A 220 -14.53 -22.83 23.95
CA GLN A 220 -14.03 -21.46 24.06
C GLN A 220 -12.63 -21.31 23.42
N GLN A 221 -11.73 -22.28 23.62
CA GLN A 221 -10.42 -22.28 22.98
C GLN A 221 -10.51 -22.44 21.45
N GLU A 222 -11.44 -23.28 20.98
CA GLU A 222 -11.68 -23.47 19.55
C GLU A 222 -12.26 -22.20 18.89
N GLU A 223 -13.21 -21.54 19.54
CA GLU A 223 -13.78 -20.27 19.09
C GLU A 223 -12.72 -19.16 19.08
N GLU A 224 -11.91 -19.06 20.14
CA GLU A 224 -10.81 -18.08 20.19
C GLU A 224 -9.76 -18.34 19.10
N LEU A 225 -9.40 -19.60 18.87
CA LEU A 225 -8.49 -19.98 17.79
C LEU A 225 -9.05 -19.57 16.42
N LYS A 226 -10.35 -19.84 16.20
CA LYS A 226 -11.04 -19.48 14.96
C LYS A 226 -11.08 -17.95 14.77
N ARG A 227 -11.43 -17.20 15.81
CA ARG A 227 -11.42 -15.73 15.80
C ARG A 227 -10.03 -15.18 15.47
N ARG A 228 -8.99 -15.66 16.14
CA ARG A 228 -7.59 -15.27 15.87
C ARG A 228 -7.17 -15.60 14.43
N GLN A 229 -7.62 -16.73 13.88
CA GLN A 229 -7.35 -17.08 12.47
C GLN A 229 -8.08 -16.14 11.50
N GLU A 230 -9.34 -15.79 11.77
CA GLU A 230 -10.10 -14.85 10.95
C GLU A 230 -9.49 -13.44 10.99
N GLU A 231 -9.11 -12.96 12.18
CA GLU A 231 -8.40 -11.69 12.37
C GLU A 231 -7.07 -11.67 11.63
N ALA A 232 -6.25 -12.73 11.78
CA ALA A 232 -4.97 -12.84 11.06
C ALA A 232 -5.16 -12.88 9.53
N GLN A 233 -6.22 -13.53 9.04
CA GLN A 233 -6.55 -13.52 7.61
C GLN A 233 -6.95 -12.13 7.14
N GLN A 234 -7.76 -11.40 7.91
CA GLN A 234 -8.18 -10.04 7.60
C GLN A 234 -6.97 -9.10 7.57
N GLU A 235 -6.14 -9.12 8.62
CA GLU A 235 -4.92 -8.33 8.71
C GLU A 235 -3.99 -8.62 7.52
N GLN A 236 -3.78 -9.89 7.18
CA GLN A 236 -2.96 -10.28 6.04
C GLN A 236 -3.51 -9.75 4.70
N GLN A 237 -4.83 -9.68 4.55
CA GLN A 237 -5.45 -9.09 3.35
C GLN A 237 -5.29 -7.58 3.31
N GLU A 238 -5.51 -6.89 4.42
CA GLU A 238 -5.36 -5.44 4.54
C GLU A 238 -3.92 -5.01 4.35
N PHE A 239 -2.97 -5.71 4.96
CA PHE A 239 -1.54 -5.48 4.78
C PHE A 239 -1.14 -5.63 3.30
N LYS A 240 -1.59 -6.68 2.62
CA LYS A 240 -1.38 -6.85 1.17
C LYS A 240 -2.00 -5.71 0.33
N LYS A 241 -3.13 -5.14 0.74
CA LYS A 241 -3.76 -4.00 0.06
C LYS A 241 -2.94 -2.73 0.27
N LEU A 242 -2.45 -2.49 1.49
CA LEU A 242 -1.59 -1.36 1.83
C LEU A 242 -0.26 -1.43 1.07
N GLN A 243 0.42 -2.59 1.07
CA GLN A 243 1.66 -2.78 0.31
C GLN A 243 1.49 -2.45 -1.18
N ARG A 244 0.35 -2.84 -1.79
CA ARG A 244 0.03 -2.48 -3.19
C ARG A 244 -0.14 -0.98 -3.37
N ARG A 245 -0.86 -0.32 -2.45
CA ARG A 245 -1.14 1.12 -2.52
C ARG A 245 0.14 1.94 -2.44
N PHE A 246 1.06 1.55 -1.57
CA PHE A 246 2.35 2.21 -1.39
C PHE A 246 3.45 1.67 -2.31
N GLY A 247 3.15 0.70 -3.18
CA GLY A 247 4.08 0.22 -4.21
C GLY A 247 5.25 -0.63 -3.71
N VAL A 248 5.13 -1.23 -2.52
CA VAL A 248 6.13 -2.08 -1.85
C VAL A 248 5.74 -3.57 -1.85
N ASP A 249 4.94 -3.99 -2.81
CA ASP A 249 4.37 -5.34 -2.91
C ASP A 249 5.18 -6.33 -3.77
N GLY A 250 6.40 -5.95 -4.18
CA GLY A 250 7.28 -6.79 -4.99
C GLY A 250 6.84 -7.02 -6.44
N ARG A 251 5.79 -6.34 -6.95
CA ARG A 251 5.30 -6.56 -8.34
C ARG A 251 6.19 -5.96 -9.44
N GLY A 252 7.32 -5.37 -9.07
CA GLY A 252 8.26 -4.70 -9.97
C GLY A 252 7.95 -3.21 -10.18
N GLY A 253 8.99 -2.45 -10.50
CA GLY A 253 8.94 -0.99 -10.60
C GLY A 253 8.67 -0.47 -12.01
N TYR A 254 9.29 0.66 -12.33
CA TYR A 254 9.16 1.39 -13.60
C TYR A 254 9.26 0.48 -14.82
N ARG A 255 10.39 -0.23 -14.96
CA ARG A 255 10.65 -1.13 -16.10
C ARG A 255 9.52 -2.14 -16.31
N ARG A 256 9.14 -2.87 -15.25
CA ARG A 256 8.12 -3.92 -15.32
C ARG A 256 6.73 -3.35 -15.62
N GLN A 257 6.44 -2.12 -15.16
CA GLN A 257 5.19 -1.44 -15.48
C GLN A 257 5.11 -1.06 -16.97
N THR A 258 6.20 -0.52 -17.53
CA THR A 258 6.28 -0.21 -18.96
C THR A 258 6.16 -1.48 -19.79
N GLU A 259 6.93 -2.52 -19.48
CA GLU A 259 6.86 -3.83 -20.15
C GLU A 259 5.45 -4.42 -20.13
N ARG A 260 4.78 -4.48 -18.96
CA ARG A 260 3.40 -5.00 -18.86
C ARG A 260 2.40 -4.21 -19.71
N THR A 261 2.64 -2.92 -19.93
CA THR A 261 1.77 -2.12 -20.78
C THR A 261 2.00 -2.45 -22.24
N MET A 262 3.26 -2.65 -22.65
CA MET A 262 3.59 -3.12 -24.00
C MET A 262 3.08 -4.56 -24.23
N GLU A 263 3.22 -5.48 -23.27
CA GLU A 263 2.67 -6.85 -23.32
C GLU A 263 1.14 -6.82 -23.58
N ARG A 264 0.41 -5.92 -22.91
CA ARG A 264 -1.04 -5.74 -23.14
C ARG A 264 -1.36 -5.14 -24.51
N ALA A 265 -0.48 -4.29 -25.06
CA ALA A 265 -0.66 -3.73 -26.39
C ALA A 265 -0.48 -4.83 -27.46
N VAL A 266 0.50 -5.72 -27.28
CA VAL A 266 0.68 -6.91 -28.13
C VAL A 266 -0.55 -7.81 -28.08
N ALA A 267 -1.04 -8.13 -26.88
CA ALA A 267 -2.24 -8.95 -26.72
C ALA A 267 -3.51 -8.35 -27.35
N ARG A 268 -3.53 -7.04 -27.59
CA ARG A 268 -4.64 -6.32 -28.25
C ARG A 268 -4.41 -6.10 -29.75
N GLY A 269 -3.30 -6.57 -30.31
CA GLY A 269 -2.93 -6.33 -31.70
C GLY A 269 -2.57 -4.87 -32.01
N LEU A 270 -2.28 -4.06 -31.00
CA LEU A 270 -1.86 -2.65 -31.15
C LEU A 270 -0.34 -2.49 -31.28
N LEU A 271 0.40 -3.56 -31.05
CA LEU A 271 1.86 -3.61 -31.13
C LEU A 271 2.27 -4.99 -31.63
N THR A 272 3.18 -5.06 -32.59
CA THR A 272 3.71 -6.34 -33.06
C THR A 272 4.70 -6.92 -32.02
N PRO A 273 4.83 -8.25 -31.91
CA PRO A 273 5.92 -8.87 -31.14
C PRO A 273 7.33 -8.32 -31.46
N ALA A 274 7.64 -8.09 -32.74
CA ALA A 274 8.93 -7.50 -33.14
C ALA A 274 9.10 -6.08 -32.59
N ASP A 275 8.08 -5.23 -32.73
CA ASP A 275 8.10 -3.86 -32.17
C ASP A 275 8.18 -3.88 -30.64
N PHE A 276 7.54 -4.84 -29.98
CA PHE A 276 7.65 -5.01 -28.53
C PHE A 276 9.08 -5.27 -28.10
N HIS A 277 9.80 -6.16 -28.79
CA HIS A 277 11.18 -6.45 -28.46
C HIS A 277 12.09 -5.25 -28.75
N CYS A 278 11.90 -4.55 -29.86
CA CYS A 278 12.65 -3.33 -30.18
C CYS A 278 12.45 -2.24 -29.12
N ARG A 279 11.19 -1.91 -28.78
CA ARG A 279 10.88 -0.92 -27.73
C ARG A 279 11.40 -1.34 -26.37
N ARG A 280 11.49 -2.65 -26.09
CA ARG A 280 12.07 -3.13 -24.84
C ARG A 280 13.59 -2.92 -24.80
N VAL A 281 14.29 -3.11 -25.91
CA VAL A 281 15.72 -2.81 -26.03
C VAL A 281 15.96 -1.31 -25.82
N GLU A 282 15.19 -0.45 -26.50
CA GLU A 282 15.26 1.02 -26.33
C GLU A 282 14.99 1.45 -24.89
N LEU A 283 13.98 0.86 -24.23
CA LEU A 283 13.71 1.08 -22.81
C LEU A 283 14.91 0.69 -21.95
N MET A 284 15.53 -0.47 -22.22
CA MET A 284 16.68 -0.93 -21.44
C MET A 284 17.89 -0.02 -21.62
N GLU A 285 18.14 0.46 -22.84
CA GLU A 285 19.20 1.42 -23.15
C GLU A 285 18.98 2.76 -22.44
N SER A 286 17.76 3.31 -22.53
CA SER A 286 17.38 4.54 -21.81
C SER A 286 17.60 4.40 -20.31
N LEU A 287 17.19 3.27 -19.71
CA LEU A 287 17.40 3.01 -18.29
C LEU A 287 18.88 2.83 -17.93
N ALA A 288 19.69 2.24 -18.82
CA ALA A 288 21.13 2.06 -18.60
C ALA A 288 21.88 3.40 -18.64
N SER A 289 21.44 4.35 -19.47
CA SER A 289 22.00 5.70 -19.50
C SER A 289 21.78 6.46 -18.18
N GLY A 290 20.74 6.11 -17.42
CA GLY A 290 20.32 6.82 -16.21
C GLY A 290 19.67 8.18 -16.48
N VAL A 291 19.49 8.57 -17.75
CA VAL A 291 18.96 9.88 -18.17
C VAL A 291 17.47 9.76 -18.48
N ASP A 292 16.67 10.76 -18.08
CA ASP A 292 15.27 10.84 -18.50
C ASP A 292 15.21 11.10 -20.02
N ASP A 293 14.35 10.36 -20.72
CA ASP A 293 14.20 10.45 -22.17
C ASP A 293 13.54 11.75 -22.65
N GLY A 294 13.01 12.58 -21.73
CA GLY A 294 12.39 13.87 -22.02
C GLY A 294 11.06 13.77 -22.77
N THR A 295 10.52 12.56 -23.00
CA THR A 295 9.27 12.35 -23.75
C THR A 295 8.05 12.94 -23.05
N THR A 296 8.15 13.13 -21.73
CA THR A 296 7.09 13.68 -20.86
C THR A 296 7.34 15.12 -20.44
N ARG A 297 8.40 15.75 -21.00
CA ARG A 297 8.87 17.10 -20.66
C ARG A 297 8.12 18.17 -21.43
N THR A 298 7.78 19.27 -20.77
CA THR A 298 7.21 20.48 -21.38
C THR A 298 7.98 21.70 -20.89
N GLN A 299 8.56 22.46 -21.82
CA GLN A 299 9.40 23.62 -21.53
C GLN A 299 8.66 24.93 -21.81
N GLY A 300 9.17 26.06 -21.29
CA GLY A 300 8.67 27.39 -21.62
C GLY A 300 7.39 27.83 -20.89
N ILE A 301 6.92 27.06 -19.90
CA ILE A 301 5.72 27.39 -19.12
C ILE A 301 5.88 28.73 -18.39
N LEU A 302 7.04 28.96 -17.77
CA LEU A 302 7.30 30.17 -17.01
C LEU A 302 7.40 31.41 -17.92
N SER A 303 8.01 31.27 -19.09
CA SER A 303 8.05 32.33 -20.10
C SER A 303 6.65 32.69 -20.61
N ALA A 304 5.80 31.68 -20.87
CA ALA A 304 4.41 31.90 -21.28
C ALA A 304 3.57 32.55 -20.17
N LEU A 305 3.75 32.14 -18.91
CA LEU A 305 3.09 32.79 -17.76
C LEU A 305 3.55 34.23 -17.59
N HIS A 306 4.85 34.48 -17.74
CA HIS A 306 5.41 35.82 -17.67
C HIS A 306 4.80 36.74 -18.74
N GLU A 307 4.70 36.28 -19.99
CA GLU A 307 4.03 37.01 -21.07
C GLU A 307 2.55 37.28 -20.74
N PHE A 308 1.82 36.25 -20.29
CA PHE A 308 0.40 36.35 -19.94
C PHE A 308 0.14 37.39 -18.83
N TYR A 309 0.93 37.37 -17.74
CA TYR A 309 0.75 38.30 -16.63
C TYR A 309 1.17 39.73 -16.98
N GLN A 310 2.01 39.93 -17.99
CA GLN A 310 2.38 41.27 -18.47
C GLN A 310 1.36 41.88 -19.44
N THR A 311 0.63 41.04 -20.18
CA THR A 311 -0.21 41.46 -21.31
C THR A 311 -1.70 41.41 -21.00
N ASP A 312 -2.18 40.28 -20.47
CA ASP A 312 -3.61 39.93 -20.47
C ASP A 312 -4.26 39.97 -19.07
N CYS A 313 -3.49 39.75 -18.00
CA CYS A 313 -4.05 39.62 -16.66
C CYS A 313 -4.42 40.99 -16.03
N LYS A 314 -5.69 41.15 -15.64
CA LYS A 314 -6.22 42.41 -15.03
C LYS A 314 -6.57 42.30 -13.54
N ASP A 315 -6.69 41.08 -13.01
CA ASP A 315 -7.18 40.83 -11.64
C ASP A 315 -6.07 40.49 -10.63
N CYS A 316 -4.80 40.55 -11.04
CA CYS A 316 -3.66 40.26 -10.18
C CYS A 316 -2.90 41.54 -9.82
N VAL A 317 -2.80 41.84 -8.52
CA VAL A 317 -2.01 42.98 -8.04
C VAL A 317 -0.51 42.71 -8.19
N HIS A 318 -0.06 41.51 -7.79
CA HIS A 318 1.34 41.11 -7.92
C HIS A 318 1.44 39.62 -8.16
N VAL A 319 2.40 39.22 -8.99
CA VAL A 319 2.77 37.83 -9.24
C VAL A 319 4.27 37.66 -9.06
N TRP A 320 4.67 36.56 -8.42
CA TRP A 320 6.06 36.14 -8.32
C TRP A 320 6.17 34.76 -8.95
N LEU A 321 7.10 34.62 -9.88
CA LEU A 321 7.38 33.38 -10.58
C LEU A 321 8.71 32.79 -10.09
N SER A 322 8.83 31.48 -10.10
CA SER A 322 10.11 30.79 -9.88
C SER A 322 11.08 31.05 -11.03
N ALA A 323 12.32 30.58 -10.88
CA ALA A 323 13.20 30.44 -12.03
C ALA A 323 12.58 29.49 -13.07
N ASP A 324 13.07 29.58 -14.32
CA ASP A 324 12.61 28.72 -15.42
C ASP A 324 12.63 27.26 -14.98
N THR A 325 11.51 26.57 -15.22
CA THR A 325 11.26 25.22 -14.72
C THR A 325 10.59 24.41 -15.83
N ASP A 326 11.19 23.29 -16.18
CA ASP A 326 10.58 22.32 -17.08
C ASP A 326 9.55 21.49 -16.31
N HIS A 327 8.38 21.28 -16.90
CA HIS A 327 7.37 20.38 -16.35
C HIS A 327 7.61 18.96 -16.83
N TYR A 328 7.55 17.99 -15.91
CA TYR A 328 7.64 16.56 -16.21
C TYR A 328 6.35 15.87 -15.74
N SER A 329 5.63 15.28 -16.69
CA SER A 329 4.43 14.49 -16.39
C SER A 329 4.77 13.01 -16.20
N SER A 330 3.86 12.24 -15.61
CA SER A 330 4.06 10.79 -15.50
C SER A 330 4.00 10.11 -16.87
N SER A 331 4.98 9.25 -17.12
CA SER A 331 4.98 8.31 -18.24
C SER A 331 4.14 7.07 -17.91
N VAL A 332 4.06 6.14 -18.85
CA VAL A 332 3.45 4.82 -18.64
C VAL A 332 4.13 4.05 -17.49
N GLY A 333 5.45 4.18 -17.34
CA GLY A 333 6.25 3.44 -16.36
C GLY A 333 5.99 3.85 -14.92
N ASP A 334 5.60 5.11 -14.69
CA ASP A 334 5.42 5.68 -13.36
C ASP A 334 4.02 6.20 -13.05
N ARG A 335 3.09 6.05 -14.01
CA ARG A 335 1.69 6.44 -13.82
C ARG A 335 1.11 5.80 -12.55
N GLY A 336 0.61 6.67 -11.66
CA GLY A 336 -0.06 6.29 -10.42
C GLY A 336 0.83 6.27 -9.17
N TRP A 337 2.14 6.51 -9.30
CA TRP A 337 3.06 6.50 -8.15
C TRP A 337 4.28 7.42 -8.31
N GLY A 338 4.59 7.88 -9.53
CA GLY A 338 5.79 8.64 -9.86
C GLY A 338 5.86 10.09 -9.40
N CYS A 339 4.83 10.63 -8.74
CA CYS A 339 4.69 12.08 -8.53
C CYS A 339 5.85 12.71 -7.76
N GLY A 340 6.35 12.08 -6.70
CA GLY A 340 7.50 12.58 -5.94
C GLY A 340 8.76 12.69 -6.79
N TYR A 341 9.02 11.69 -7.64
CA TYR A 341 10.16 11.67 -8.55
C TYR A 341 10.03 12.72 -9.67
N ARG A 342 8.82 12.88 -10.24
CA ARG A 342 8.55 13.90 -11.27
C ARG A 342 8.67 15.32 -10.70
N ASN A 343 8.19 15.55 -9.47
CA ASN A 343 8.39 16.81 -8.77
C ASN A 343 9.88 17.12 -8.53
N PHE A 344 10.68 16.10 -8.22
CA PHE A 344 12.13 16.27 -8.15
C PHE A 344 12.74 16.64 -9.50
N GLN A 345 12.35 15.99 -10.60
CA GLN A 345 12.84 16.36 -11.94
C GLN A 345 12.52 17.82 -12.29
N MET A 346 11.30 18.29 -11.95
CA MET A 346 10.92 19.70 -12.13
C MET A 346 11.82 20.62 -11.28
N LEU A 347 11.96 20.35 -9.98
CA LEU A 347 12.84 21.12 -9.10
C LEU A 347 14.30 21.12 -9.59
N PHE A 348 14.81 19.96 -9.97
CA PHE A 348 16.17 19.80 -10.48
C PHE A 348 16.40 20.59 -11.77
N SER A 349 15.42 20.59 -12.69
CA SER A 349 15.48 21.41 -13.91
C SER A 349 15.60 22.90 -13.59
N SER A 350 14.89 23.38 -12.56
CA SER A 350 14.96 24.77 -12.11
C SER A 350 16.29 25.11 -11.46
N LEU A 351 16.81 24.22 -10.60
CA LEU A 351 18.10 24.40 -9.94
C LEU A 351 19.25 24.53 -10.95
N LYS A 352 19.20 23.79 -12.07
CA LYS A 352 20.19 23.91 -13.14
C LYS A 352 20.23 25.29 -13.80
N MET A 353 19.10 26.01 -13.80
CA MET A 353 18.99 27.36 -14.38
C MET A 353 19.43 28.47 -13.43
N ILE A 354 19.69 28.14 -12.16
CA ILE A 354 20.12 29.10 -11.14
C ILE A 354 21.65 29.05 -11.04
N ASP A 355 22.32 30.16 -11.35
CA ASP A 355 23.79 30.26 -11.42
C ASP A 355 24.50 29.64 -10.21
N THR A 356 23.98 29.87 -9.00
CA THR A 356 24.51 29.35 -7.73
C THR A 356 24.63 27.82 -7.70
N TYR A 357 23.71 27.11 -8.35
CA TYR A 357 23.70 25.64 -8.39
C TYR A 357 24.16 25.09 -9.74
N SER A 358 24.23 25.93 -10.78
CA SER A 358 24.61 25.51 -12.13
C SER A 358 26.00 24.87 -12.17
N SER A 359 26.98 25.39 -11.43
CA SER A 359 28.34 24.84 -11.36
C SER A 359 28.41 23.49 -10.64
N LEU A 360 27.60 23.30 -9.60
CA LEU A 360 27.47 22.04 -8.86
C LEU A 360 26.77 20.95 -9.70
N LEU A 361 25.91 21.37 -10.64
CA LEU A 361 25.05 20.51 -11.45
C LEU A 361 25.43 20.48 -12.94
N GLN A 362 26.58 21.06 -13.32
CA GLN A 362 26.92 21.42 -14.71
C GLN A 362 26.86 20.20 -15.64
N ASP A 363 27.43 19.08 -15.21
CA ASP A 363 27.49 17.84 -15.98
C ASP A 363 26.32 16.88 -15.69
N LYS A 364 25.41 17.24 -14.78
CA LYS A 364 24.32 16.36 -14.36
C LYS A 364 23.09 16.56 -15.23
N VAL A 365 22.82 15.63 -16.14
CA VAL A 365 21.55 15.56 -16.87
C VAL A 365 20.39 15.20 -15.93
N VAL A 366 19.16 15.47 -16.36
CA VAL A 366 17.97 15.13 -15.55
C VAL A 366 17.87 13.60 -15.47
N PRO A 367 17.92 13.01 -14.27
CA PRO A 367 17.94 11.56 -14.13
C PRO A 367 16.56 10.94 -14.39
N CYS A 368 16.53 9.73 -14.94
CA CYS A 368 15.30 8.94 -15.04
C CYS A 368 14.85 8.44 -13.66
N ILE A 369 13.59 8.01 -13.53
CA ILE A 369 13.03 7.58 -12.23
C ILE A 369 13.85 6.47 -11.56
N PRO A 370 14.24 5.38 -12.25
CA PRO A 370 15.10 4.36 -11.62
C PRO A 370 16.47 4.90 -11.19
N ARG A 371 17.02 5.89 -11.90
CA ARG A 371 18.27 6.54 -11.45
C ARG A 371 18.04 7.37 -10.20
N ILE A 372 16.93 8.10 -10.09
CA ILE A 372 16.56 8.82 -8.86
C ILE A 372 16.41 7.84 -7.68
N GLN A 373 15.78 6.68 -7.89
CA GLN A 373 15.69 5.63 -6.88
C GLN A 373 17.07 5.18 -6.41
N SER A 374 18.01 4.94 -7.35
CA SER A 374 19.41 4.59 -7.03
C SER A 374 20.10 5.70 -6.24
N MET A 375 19.94 6.96 -6.63
CA MET A 375 20.60 8.10 -5.95
C MET A 375 20.11 8.27 -4.50
N ILE A 376 18.83 7.98 -4.23
CA ILE A 376 18.31 7.98 -2.85
C ILE A 376 18.90 6.82 -2.05
N GLU A 377 18.98 5.61 -2.64
CA GLU A 377 19.63 4.47 -1.99
C GLU A 377 21.12 4.70 -1.72
N GLU A 378 21.84 5.34 -2.65
CA GLU A 378 23.24 5.77 -2.48
C GLU A 378 23.37 6.71 -1.29
N ALA A 379 22.51 7.73 -1.19
CA ALA A 379 22.47 8.65 -0.05
C ALA A 379 22.18 7.94 1.28
N TRP A 380 21.29 6.93 1.30
CA TRP A 380 21.05 6.11 2.48
C TRP A 380 22.28 5.29 2.90
N LYS A 381 23.02 4.74 1.92
CA LYS A 381 24.27 4.01 2.18
C LYS A 381 25.36 4.92 2.77
N GLU A 382 25.36 6.20 2.40
CA GLU A 382 26.23 7.23 2.99
C GLU A 382 25.80 7.63 4.42
N GLY A 383 24.69 7.08 4.93
CA GLY A 383 24.23 7.26 6.30
C GLY A 383 23.16 8.35 6.47
N LEU A 384 22.65 8.92 5.38
CA LEU A 384 21.55 9.88 5.43
C LEU A 384 20.23 9.15 5.72
N ASP A 385 19.45 9.67 6.68
CA ASP A 385 18.11 9.18 7.05
C ASP A 385 17.95 7.63 7.11
N PRO A 386 18.63 6.95 8.05
CA PRO A 386 18.51 5.50 8.21
C PRO A 386 17.09 5.04 8.59
N GLN A 387 16.31 5.92 9.23
CA GLN A 387 14.92 5.62 9.59
C GLN A 387 14.03 5.62 8.34
N GLY A 388 14.14 6.64 7.48
CA GLY A 388 13.49 6.67 6.17
C GLY A 388 13.87 5.47 5.31
N ALA A 389 15.17 5.12 5.27
CA ALA A 389 15.65 3.93 4.56
C ALA A 389 14.96 2.65 5.06
N SER A 390 14.84 2.47 6.38
CA SER A 390 14.18 1.31 6.99
C SER A 390 12.70 1.20 6.59
N HIS A 391 11.97 2.33 6.50
CA HIS A 391 10.57 2.33 6.06
C HIS A 391 10.37 1.74 4.65
N PHE A 392 11.39 1.83 3.79
CA PHE A 392 11.37 1.28 2.43
C PHE A 392 12.12 -0.06 2.31
N ASN A 393 12.42 -0.74 3.43
CA ASN A 393 13.28 -1.93 3.44
C ASN A 393 14.62 -1.70 2.73
N GLN A 394 15.18 -0.49 2.86
CA GLN A 394 16.42 -0.03 2.26
C GLN A 394 16.46 -0.14 0.72
N ARG A 395 15.29 -0.18 0.07
CA ARG A 395 15.20 -0.42 -1.38
C ARG A 395 14.03 0.29 -2.04
N LEU A 396 14.36 1.12 -3.03
CA LEU A 396 13.43 1.77 -3.94
C LEU A 396 13.53 1.19 -5.37
N GLN A 397 14.72 0.81 -5.83
CA GLN A 397 14.92 0.29 -7.18
C GLN A 397 14.07 -0.96 -7.41
N GLY A 398 13.37 -0.97 -8.54
CA GLY A 398 12.47 -2.06 -8.89
C GLY A 398 11.19 -2.09 -8.06
N THR A 399 10.88 -1.04 -7.31
CA THR A 399 9.60 -0.84 -6.62
C THR A 399 8.79 0.29 -7.27
N ARG A 400 7.56 0.48 -6.78
CA ARG A 400 6.69 1.62 -7.13
C ARG A 400 6.47 2.52 -5.91
N ALA A 401 7.45 2.54 -5.01
CA ALA A 401 7.37 3.19 -3.73
C ALA A 401 6.97 4.66 -3.88
N TRP A 402 6.03 5.10 -3.05
CA TRP A 402 5.69 6.52 -2.94
C TRP A 402 6.73 7.17 -2.05
N ILE A 403 7.43 8.17 -2.59
CA ILE A 403 8.38 8.99 -1.83
C ILE A 403 7.76 10.33 -1.46
N GLY A 404 8.27 10.92 -0.38
CA GLY A 404 7.85 12.21 0.16
C GLY A 404 8.96 13.25 0.15
N ALA A 405 8.73 14.33 0.90
CA ALA A 405 9.69 15.42 1.05
C ALA A 405 11.00 14.97 1.73
N THR A 406 10.95 13.95 2.58
CA THR A 406 12.10 13.36 3.28
C THR A 406 13.13 12.78 2.33
N GLU A 407 12.69 11.94 1.38
CA GLU A 407 13.61 11.34 0.41
C GLU A 407 14.19 12.39 -0.55
N ILE A 408 13.40 13.42 -0.91
CA ILE A 408 13.89 14.53 -1.73
C ILE A 408 14.90 15.38 -0.95
N TYR A 409 14.68 15.62 0.34
CA TYR A 409 15.63 16.30 1.20
C TYR A 409 16.96 15.54 1.30
N VAL A 410 16.90 14.23 1.51
CA VAL A 410 18.07 13.33 1.54
C VAL A 410 18.84 13.44 0.22
N LEU A 411 18.13 13.37 -0.91
CA LEU A 411 18.72 13.46 -2.24
C LEU A 411 19.36 14.83 -2.52
N LEU A 412 18.70 15.93 -2.15
CA LEU A 412 19.29 17.26 -2.30
C LEU A 412 20.52 17.42 -1.41
N THR A 413 20.49 16.86 -0.20
CA THR A 413 21.61 16.90 0.75
C THR A 413 22.82 16.13 0.23
N SER A 414 22.65 14.93 -0.33
CA SER A 414 23.76 14.17 -0.94
C SER A 414 24.33 14.87 -2.18
N LEU A 415 23.52 15.67 -2.87
CA LEU A 415 23.98 16.53 -3.96
C LEU A 415 24.69 17.81 -3.49
N GLY A 416 24.81 18.05 -2.18
CA GLY A 416 25.42 19.26 -1.63
C GLY A 416 24.50 20.49 -1.66
N ILE A 417 23.19 20.30 -1.84
CA ILE A 417 22.20 21.37 -1.94
C ILE A 417 21.50 21.55 -0.60
N SER A 418 21.72 22.70 0.02
CA SER A 418 21.04 23.07 1.27
C SER A 418 19.54 23.28 1.02
N SER A 419 18.73 22.55 1.77
CA SER A 419 17.26 22.64 1.72
C SER A 419 16.67 22.49 3.13
N ARG A 420 15.37 22.74 3.28
CA ARG A 420 14.65 22.56 4.55
C ARG A 420 13.24 22.05 4.29
N ILE A 421 12.79 21.10 5.10
CA ILE A 421 11.39 20.67 5.14
C ILE A 421 10.65 21.54 6.15
N ILE A 422 9.45 21.97 5.79
CA ILE A 422 8.54 22.66 6.71
C ILE A 422 7.23 21.90 6.66
N ASP A 423 6.83 21.38 7.82
CA ASP A 423 5.61 20.61 7.96
C ASP A 423 4.47 21.51 8.46
N PHE A 424 3.41 21.61 7.64
CA PHE A 424 2.15 22.23 8.01
C PHE A 424 1.17 21.14 8.43
N HIS A 425 1.48 20.47 9.54
CA HIS A 425 0.85 19.23 10.01
C HIS A 425 -0.66 19.32 10.25
N GLN A 426 -1.23 20.52 10.39
CA GLN A 426 -2.66 20.72 10.55
C GLN A 426 -3.15 22.02 9.91
N PRO A 427 -4.45 22.12 9.58
CA PRO A 427 -5.05 23.36 9.10
C PRO A 427 -4.86 24.52 10.06
N THR A 428 -4.62 25.71 9.52
CA THR A 428 -4.33 26.92 10.29
C THR A 428 -5.38 28.02 10.11
N GLY A 429 -6.40 27.77 9.30
CA GLY A 429 -7.49 28.69 9.01
C GLY A 429 -8.87 28.04 9.15
N THR A 430 -9.90 28.86 8.96
CA THR A 430 -11.29 28.38 9.02
C THR A 430 -11.58 27.41 7.87
N ALA A 431 -12.55 26.51 8.09
CA ALA A 431 -12.96 25.49 7.12
C ALA A 431 -11.83 24.56 6.62
N GLY A 432 -10.79 24.33 7.44
CA GLY A 432 -9.69 23.43 7.08
C GLY A 432 -8.68 24.03 6.09
N THR A 433 -8.64 25.37 5.97
CA THR A 433 -7.66 26.06 5.12
C THR A 433 -6.27 26.17 5.78
N HIS A 434 -5.23 26.43 4.97
CA HIS A 434 -3.83 26.57 5.43
C HIS A 434 -3.24 27.96 5.14
N PRO A 435 -3.78 29.07 5.70
CA PRO A 435 -3.25 30.42 5.46
C PRO A 435 -1.76 30.57 5.76
N LEU A 436 -1.23 29.91 6.80
CA LEU A 436 0.20 29.99 7.14
C LEU A 436 1.11 29.39 6.06
N LEU A 437 0.64 28.38 5.31
CA LEU A 437 1.38 27.83 4.15
C LEU A 437 1.49 28.89 3.05
N PHE A 438 0.37 29.55 2.73
CA PHE A 438 0.34 30.61 1.73
C PHE A 438 1.23 31.80 2.13
N ASP A 439 1.17 32.22 3.39
CA ASP A 439 2.01 33.29 3.91
C ASP A 439 3.49 32.93 3.85
N TRP A 440 3.86 31.70 4.18
CA TRP A 440 5.23 31.24 4.08
C TRP A 440 5.74 31.24 2.64
N ILE A 441 4.96 30.70 1.70
CA ILE A 441 5.31 30.70 0.26
C ILE A 441 5.45 32.14 -0.26
N LYS A 442 4.52 33.03 0.10
CA LYS A 442 4.57 34.44 -0.28
C LYS A 442 5.84 35.11 0.24
N GLN A 443 6.18 34.89 1.52
CA GLN A 443 7.40 35.44 2.11
C GLN A 443 8.65 34.90 1.42
N TYR A 444 8.72 33.60 1.12
CA TYR A 444 9.83 32.97 0.39
C TYR A 444 10.09 33.69 -0.94
N PHE A 445 9.07 33.89 -1.77
CA PHE A 445 9.22 34.58 -3.05
C PHE A 445 9.48 36.09 -2.91
N CYS A 446 8.93 36.73 -1.87
CA CYS A 446 9.17 38.15 -1.63
C CYS A 446 10.61 38.43 -1.19
N GLN A 447 11.18 37.60 -0.32
CA GLN A 447 12.55 37.78 0.21
C GLN A 447 13.63 37.52 -0.86
N SER A 448 13.39 36.58 -1.78
CA SER A 448 14.30 36.32 -2.91
C SER A 448 14.27 37.43 -3.98
N SER A 449 13.33 38.38 -3.91
CA SER A 449 13.06 39.38 -4.95
C SER A 449 13.74 40.74 -4.74
N ARG A 450 15.08 40.79 -4.64
CA ARG A 450 15.81 42.03 -4.96
C ARG A 450 16.01 42.25 -6.47
N SER A 451 15.75 41.24 -7.31
CA SER A 451 16.01 41.29 -8.76
C SER A 451 14.88 40.78 -9.68
N ASN A 452 13.95 39.93 -9.22
CA ASN A 452 12.91 39.30 -10.09
C ASN A 452 11.47 39.80 -9.82
N ARG A 453 11.32 41.01 -9.29
CA ARG A 453 9.99 41.59 -9.03
C ARG A 453 9.43 42.16 -10.33
N LEU A 454 8.35 41.58 -10.85
CA LEU A 454 7.55 42.24 -11.89
C LEU A 454 6.74 43.38 -11.24
N PRO A 455 6.97 44.65 -11.62
CA PRO A 455 6.16 45.74 -11.09
C PRO A 455 4.73 45.60 -11.58
N PRO A 456 3.71 45.90 -10.75
CA PRO A 456 2.38 46.14 -11.25
C PRO A 456 2.40 47.37 -12.17
N LYS A 457 1.50 47.42 -13.14
CA LYS A 457 1.16 48.68 -13.81
C LYS A 457 0.44 49.61 -12.84
#